data_AF-A0A382F7I0-F1
#
_entry.id   AF-A0A382F7I0-F1
#
_cell.length_a   1.000
_cell.length_b   1.000
_cell.length_c   1.000
_cell.angle_alpha   90.00
_cell.angle_beta   90.00
_cell.angle_gamma   90.00
#
_symmetry.space_group_name_H-M   'P 1'
#
loop_
_entity.id
_entity.type
_entity.pdbx_description
1 polymer ?
#
loop_
_entity_poly.entity_id
_entity_poly.type
_entity_poly.pdbx_seq_one_letter_code
_entity_poly.pdbx_strand_id
1 'polypeptide(L)'
;MKLFTRWSVIAALMVTLVAPAHAVEKRGTAAAKFLTLDSSARMAGLASSASSFTDLGAFSALINQAAMVFIPGKGAVGVSYSKYFAEMTLFSGAVVWNLGDNGAIGFG
;
A
#
# COMPACT_ATOMS: atom_id res chain seq x y z
N MET A 1 -20.75 29.96 41.84
CA MET A 1 -20.79 28.52 41.48
C MET A 1 -20.96 28.22 39.98
N LYS A 2 -20.98 29.20 39.05
CA LYS A 2 -21.17 28.93 37.60
C LYS A 2 -19.88 28.93 36.76
N LEU A 3 -18.78 29.48 37.28
CA LEU A 3 -17.55 29.66 36.50
C LEU A 3 -16.68 28.39 36.50
N PHE A 4 -16.53 27.73 37.66
CA PHE A 4 -15.72 26.52 37.81
C PHE A 4 -16.24 25.37 36.93
N THR A 5 -17.55 25.12 36.94
CA THR A 5 -18.21 24.09 36.12
C THR A 5 -18.03 24.33 34.63
N ARG A 6 -17.98 25.58 34.17
CA ARG A 6 -17.76 25.91 32.75
C ARG A 6 -16.34 25.55 32.29
N TRP A 7 -15.33 25.87 33.11
CA TRP A 7 -13.94 25.51 32.81
C TRP A 7 -13.72 23.99 32.84
N SER A 8 -14.37 23.28 33.76
CA SER A 8 -14.29 21.81 33.83
C SER A 8 -14.89 21.13 32.59
N VAL A 9 -16.02 21.65 32.07
CA VAL A 9 -16.65 21.11 30.85
C VAL A 9 -15.81 21.40 29.61
N ILE A 10 -15.23 22.59 29.50
CA ILE A 10 -14.33 22.95 28.38
C ILE A 10 -13.05 22.09 28.41
N ALA A 11 -12.47 21.89 29.59
CA ALA A 11 -11.31 21.02 29.75
C ALA A 11 -11.63 19.56 29.40
N ALA A 12 -12.77 19.03 29.85
CA ALA A 12 -13.21 17.69 29.49
C ALA A 12 -13.43 17.54 27.97
N LEU A 13 -14.04 18.53 27.32
CA LEU A 13 -14.26 18.54 25.88
C LEU A 13 -12.95 18.59 25.09
N MET A 14 -11.99 19.40 25.55
CA MET A 14 -10.64 19.50 24.97
C MET A 14 -9.85 18.19 25.12
N VAL A 15 -9.97 17.50 26.25
CA VAL A 15 -9.33 16.19 26.48
C VAL A 15 -9.91 15.11 25.56
N THR A 16 -11.22 15.15 25.28
CA THR A 16 -11.85 14.22 24.34
C THR A 16 -11.59 14.53 22.86
N LEU A 17 -11.33 15.80 22.52
CA LEU A 17 -11.08 16.25 21.14
C LEU A 17 -9.62 16.08 20.71
N VAL A 18 -8.67 16.12 21.65
CA VAL A 18 -7.22 16.04 21.37
C VAL A 18 -6.71 14.59 21.26
N ALA A 19 -7.49 13.61 21.72
CA ALA A 19 -7.07 12.21 21.68
C ALA A 19 -7.93 11.35 20.76
N PRO A 20 -7.74 11.38 19.42
CA PRO A 20 -7.70 10.14 18.69
C PRO A 20 -6.35 9.52 19.01
N ALA A 21 -6.21 8.99 20.22
CA ALA A 21 -5.25 7.91 20.42
C ALA A 21 -5.76 6.82 19.48
N HIS A 22 -5.21 6.78 18.27
CA HIS A 22 -5.39 5.68 17.35
C HIS A 22 -4.79 4.48 18.09
N ALA A 23 -5.61 3.83 18.92
CA ALA A 23 -5.29 2.59 19.56
C ALA A 23 -5.20 1.60 18.42
N VAL A 24 -4.01 1.52 17.84
CA VAL A 24 -3.65 0.46 16.93
C VAL A 24 -3.60 -0.79 17.79
N GLU A 25 -4.75 -1.44 17.94
CA GLU A 25 -4.84 -2.72 18.62
C GLU A 25 -3.92 -3.70 17.88
N LYS A 26 -2.85 -4.13 18.58
CA LYS A 26 -1.95 -5.25 18.27
C LYS A 26 -1.85 -5.61 16.77
N ARG A 27 -1.12 -4.80 15.98
CA ARG A 27 -0.77 -5.17 14.59
C ARG A 27 0.11 -6.42 14.56
N GLY A 28 -0.12 -7.28 13.58
CA GLY A 28 0.81 -8.36 13.26
C GLY A 28 2.21 -7.81 12.99
N THR A 29 3.25 -8.49 13.46
CA THR A 29 4.62 -8.09 13.18
C THR A 29 5.06 -8.76 11.88
N ALA A 30 5.20 -7.96 10.81
CA ALA A 30 5.87 -8.41 9.60
C ALA A 30 7.38 -8.26 9.77
N ALA A 31 8.15 -9.32 9.49
CA ALA A 31 9.61 -9.28 9.54
C ALA A 31 10.21 -8.31 8.51
N ALA A 32 9.58 -8.21 7.33
CA ALA A 32 9.98 -7.32 6.24
C ALA A 32 8.84 -6.33 5.91
N LYS A 33 8.75 -5.24 6.68
CA LYS A 33 7.67 -4.23 6.53
C LYS A 33 7.67 -3.52 5.17
N PHE A 34 8.80 -3.48 4.47
CA PHE A 34 8.87 -2.86 3.15
C PHE A 34 8.06 -3.63 2.09
N LEU A 35 7.79 -4.92 2.29
CA LEU A 35 6.96 -5.72 1.39
C LEU A 35 5.48 -5.34 1.41
N THR A 36 5.04 -4.61 2.45
CA THR A 36 3.65 -4.11 2.54
C THR A 36 3.48 -2.71 1.96
N LEU A 37 4.56 -2.13 1.42
CA LEU A 37 4.52 -0.82 0.77
C LEU A 37 4.15 -0.98 -0.71
N ASP A 38 3.49 0.03 -1.27
CA ASP A 38 3.10 0.02 -2.69
C ASP A 38 4.33 0.00 -3.60
N SER A 39 4.50 -1.09 -4.35
CA SER A 39 5.62 -1.29 -5.28
C SER A 39 5.48 -0.53 -6.60
N SER A 40 4.35 0.17 -6.82
CA SER A 40 4.13 0.98 -8.02
C SER A 40 3.20 2.15 -7.77
N ALA A 41 3.34 3.21 -8.57
CA ALA A 41 2.46 4.37 -8.53
C ALA A 41 0.98 4.00 -8.78
N ARG A 42 0.72 2.96 -9.57
CA ARG A 42 -0.64 2.49 -9.85
C ARG A 42 -1.30 1.91 -8.60
N MET A 43 -0.58 1.10 -7.83
CA MET A 43 -1.11 0.58 -6.57
C MET A 43 -1.32 1.70 -5.54
N ALA A 44 -0.38 2.62 -5.43
CA ALA A 44 -0.50 3.77 -4.54
C ALA A 44 -1.72 4.63 -4.90
N GLY A 45 -1.96 4.87 -6.19
CA GLY A 45 -3.16 5.56 -6.67
C GLY A 45 -4.46 4.82 -6.39
N LEU A 46 -4.41 3.50 -6.23
CA LEU A 46 -5.54 2.64 -5.85
C LEU A 46 -5.59 2.39 -4.32
N ALA A 47 -4.82 3.12 -3.52
CA ALA A 47 -4.73 2.94 -2.07
C ALA A 47 -4.47 1.47 -1.68
N SER A 48 -3.48 0.85 -2.31
CA SER A 48 -3.06 -0.55 -2.08
C SER A 48 -4.13 -1.61 -2.36
N SER A 49 -5.24 -1.26 -3.02
CA SER A 49 -6.39 -2.15 -3.26
C SER A 49 -6.33 -2.82 -4.64
N ALA A 50 -5.13 -3.20 -5.07
CA ALA A 50 -4.84 -3.61 -6.44
C ALA A 50 -5.07 -5.11 -6.73
N SER A 51 -5.39 -5.93 -5.73
CA SER A 51 -5.37 -7.40 -5.85
C SER A 51 -6.30 -7.98 -6.92
N SER A 52 -7.38 -7.30 -7.29
CA SER A 52 -8.34 -7.75 -8.31
C SER A 52 -8.12 -7.19 -9.71
N PHE A 53 -7.12 -6.32 -9.89
CA PHE A 53 -6.86 -5.67 -11.17
C PHE A 53 -5.97 -6.52 -12.07
N THR A 54 -6.32 -6.61 -13.35
CA THR A 54 -5.57 -7.38 -14.36
C THR A 54 -4.55 -6.54 -15.12
N ASP A 55 -4.59 -5.21 -14.95
CA ASP A 55 -3.83 -4.26 -15.75
C ASP A 55 -2.71 -3.56 -14.96
N LEU A 56 -2.22 -4.19 -13.89
CA LEU A 56 -1.05 -3.73 -13.12
C LEU A 56 0.27 -3.86 -13.89
N GLY A 57 0.25 -4.51 -15.07
CA GLY A 57 1.44 -4.74 -15.88
C GLY A 57 2.44 -5.64 -15.15
N ALA A 58 3.73 -5.32 -15.23
CA ALA A 58 4.78 -6.14 -14.62
C ALA A 58 4.63 -6.28 -13.10
N PHE A 59 4.04 -5.28 -12.42
CA PHE A 59 3.83 -5.31 -10.97
C PHE A 59 2.78 -6.34 -10.53
N SER A 60 2.03 -6.95 -11.45
CA SER A 60 1.22 -8.14 -11.14
C SER A 60 2.07 -9.25 -10.51
N ALA A 61 3.35 -9.40 -10.86
CA ALA A 61 4.26 -10.40 -10.28
C ALA A 61 4.44 -10.26 -8.76
N LEU A 62 4.29 -9.04 -8.22
CA LEU A 62 4.48 -8.73 -6.80
C LEU A 62 3.16 -8.79 -6.01
N ILE A 63 2.03 -8.56 -6.67
CA ILE A 63 0.74 -8.27 -6.01
C ILE A 63 -0.31 -9.35 -6.23
N ASN A 64 -0.48 -9.77 -7.48
CA ASN A 64 -1.40 -10.83 -7.86
C ASN A 64 -0.80 -11.59 -9.04
N GLN A 65 -0.09 -12.66 -8.72
CA GLN A 65 0.59 -13.51 -9.71
C GLN A 65 -0.41 -14.14 -10.70
N ALA A 66 -1.66 -14.37 -10.28
CA ALA A 66 -2.70 -14.86 -11.18
C ALA A 66 -3.09 -13.84 -12.25
N ALA A 67 -2.89 -12.54 -12.00
CA ALA A 67 -3.17 -11.49 -12.98
C ALA A 67 -2.13 -11.43 -14.11
N MET A 68 -0.97 -12.08 -13.97
CA MET A 68 0.09 -12.04 -14.98
C MET A 68 -0.33 -12.63 -16.33
N VAL A 69 -1.22 -13.63 -16.34
CA VAL A 69 -1.69 -14.27 -17.57
C VAL A 69 -2.56 -13.37 -18.44
N PHE A 70 -3.08 -12.26 -17.88
CA PHE A 70 -3.89 -11.28 -18.61
C PHE A 70 -3.04 -10.14 -19.21
N ILE A 71 -1.73 -10.12 -18.96
CA ILE A 71 -0.85 -9.12 -19.53
C ILE A 71 -0.79 -9.35 -21.05
N PRO A 72 -1.05 -8.32 -21.89
CA PRO A 72 -1.07 -8.50 -23.33
C PRO A 72 0.35 -8.67 -23.92
N GLY A 73 0.43 -9.32 -25.07
CA GLY A 73 1.67 -9.43 -25.86
C GLY A 73 2.72 -10.35 -25.24
N LYS A 74 3.99 -9.96 -25.30
CA LYS A 74 5.13 -10.78 -24.85
C LYS A 74 5.39 -10.69 -23.33
N GLY A 75 4.63 -9.88 -22.61
CA GLY A 75 4.81 -9.60 -21.20
C GLY A 75 5.02 -8.11 -20.93
N ALA A 76 5.60 -7.78 -19.78
CA ALA A 76 5.76 -6.40 -19.33
C ALA A 76 7.04 -6.22 -18.51
N VAL A 77 7.60 -5.00 -18.54
CA VAL A 77 8.69 -4.56 -17.66
C VAL A 77 8.21 -3.31 -16.94
N GLY A 78 8.43 -3.24 -15.63
CA GLY A 78 8.03 -2.13 -14.78
C GLY A 78 9.16 -1.72 -13.86
N VAL A 79 9.37 -0.41 -13.72
CA VAL A 79 10.28 0.17 -12.73
C VAL A 79 9.53 1.30 -12.04
N SER A 80 9.59 1.34 -10.72
CA SER A 80 8.98 2.38 -9.91
C SER A 80 9.95 2.87 -8.85
N TYR A 81 9.81 4.16 -8.56
CA TYR A 81 10.57 4.86 -7.55
C TYR A 81 9.58 5.69 -6.74
N SER A 82 9.56 5.45 -5.44
CA SER A 82 8.69 6.14 -4.49
C SER A 82 9.54 6.83 -3.42
N LYS A 83 9.39 8.14 -3.28
CA LYS A 83 10.02 8.93 -2.21
C LYS A 83 9.01 9.17 -1.09
N TYR A 84 9.34 8.73 0.12
CA TYR A 84 8.53 8.96 1.31
C TYR A 84 9.00 10.22 2.05
N PHE A 85 8.11 10.82 2.84
CA PHE A 85 8.36 12.07 3.57
C PHE A 85 9.50 11.99 4.60
N ALA A 86 9.86 10.79 5.07
CA ALA A 86 10.93 10.55 6.04
C ALA A 86 12.28 10.20 5.38
N GLU A 87 12.58 10.78 4.21
CA GLU A 87 13.80 10.52 3.41
C GLU A 87 14.01 9.06 2.97
N MET A 88 13.04 8.19 3.21
CA MET A 88 13.07 6.81 2.74
C MET A 88 12.71 6.75 1.26
N THR A 89 13.44 5.91 0.52
CA THR A 89 13.15 5.62 -0.89
C THR A 89 12.83 4.14 -1.04
N LEU A 90 11.83 3.84 -1.86
CA LEU A 90 11.53 2.49 -2.30
C LEU A 90 11.76 2.42 -3.80
N PHE A 91 12.65 1.51 -4.20
CA PHE A 91 12.83 1.11 -5.57
C PHE A 91 12.14 -0.24 -5.77
N SER A 92 11.40 -0.38 -6.85
CA SER A 92 10.72 -1.63 -7.21
C SER A 92 10.86 -1.85 -8.71
N GLY A 93 11.29 -3.05 -9.09
CA GLY A 93 11.38 -3.47 -10.47
C GLY A 93 10.62 -4.77 -10.62
N ALA A 94 9.98 -4.98 -11.76
CA ALA A 94 9.38 -6.26 -12.09
C ALA A 94 9.48 -6.53 -13.58
N VAL A 95 9.57 -7.80 -13.93
CA VAL A 95 9.51 -8.30 -15.30
C VAL A 95 8.56 -9.49 -15.34
N VAL A 96 7.72 -9.52 -16.35
CA VAL A 96 6.86 -10.64 -16.66
C VAL A 96 7.08 -11.03 -18.11
N TRP A 97 7.22 -12.33 -18.35
CA TRP A 97 7.25 -12.94 -19.68
C TRP A 97 6.03 -13.84 -19.86
N ASN A 98 5.30 -13.60 -20.94
CA ASN A 98 4.18 -14.45 -21.33
C ASN A 98 4.68 -15.66 -22.11
N LEU A 99 4.18 -16.83 -21.75
CA LEU A 99 4.46 -18.11 -22.39
C LEU A 99 3.35 -18.54 -23.37
N GLY A 100 2.53 -17.57 -23.82
CA GLY A 100 1.31 -17.81 -24.59
C GLY A 100 0.24 -18.50 -23.74
N ASP A 101 -0.43 -19.49 -24.31
CA ASP A 101 -1.50 -20.24 -23.63
C ASP A 101 -1.00 -21.09 -22.44
N ASN A 102 0.32 -21.21 -22.27
CA ASN A 102 0.94 -21.95 -21.17
C ASN A 102 1.10 -21.12 -19.88
N GLY A 103 0.68 -19.85 -19.88
CA GLY A 103 0.73 -18.97 -18.71
C GLY A 103 1.82 -17.90 -18.79
N ALA A 104 2.34 -17.48 -17.64
CA ALA A 104 3.32 -16.40 -17.53
C ALA A 104 4.31 -16.65 -16.38
N ILE A 105 5.54 -16.15 -16.52
CA ILE A 105 6.57 -16.16 -15.48
C ILE A 105 6.89 -14.72 -15.11
N GLY A 106 6.97 -14.41 -13.81
CA GLY A 106 7.28 -13.08 -13.30
C GLY A 106 8.38 -13.08 -12.24
N PHE A 107 9.16 -12.00 -12.22
CA PHE A 107 10.18 -11.69 -11.22
C PHE A 107 10.03 -10.24 -10.76
N GLY A 108 10.29 -9.96 -9.49
CA GLY A 108 10.31 -8.59 -8.94
C GLY A 108 10.95 -8.51 -7.57
#